data_AF-A0ABD1AK61-F1
#
_entry.id   AF-A0ABD1AK61-F1
#
_cell.length_a   1.000
_cell.length_b   1.000
_cell.length_c   1.000
_cell.angle_alpha   90.00
_cell.angle_beta   90.00
_cell.angle_gamma   90.00
#
_symmetry.space_group_name_H-M   'P 1'
#
loop_
_entity.id
_entity.type
_entity.pdbx_description
1 polymer ?
#
loop_
_entity_poly.entity_id
_entity_poly.type
_entity_poly.pdbx_seq_one_letter_code
_entity_poly.pdbx_strand_id
1 'polypeptide(L)'
;MKWKRLDNIPEESFCRSLVTFRGRFYANFLSRQIAVIDTYSLEVTLLLHSPQKSVNYLVPSGNDELFLVELTIPRPVGGLHIDQLTLRVSRLQEKASTWVEISDLGDRVLFINELGHFSCSAKELPQDCGVSGNSIFITHGLGKLTFAYKYGVHTGNAEDDLNCWRYSRENRVMRLHTSFSFIALMVGR
;
A
#
# COMPACT_ATOMS: atom_id res chain seq x y z
N MET A 1 -0.28 12.73 31.77
CA MET A 1 -0.20 12.77 30.29
C MET A 1 -0.34 14.23 29.85
N LYS A 2 0.55 14.75 29.01
CA LYS A 2 0.38 16.07 28.37
C LYS A 2 0.15 15.83 26.87
N TRP A 3 -0.89 16.40 26.31
CA TRP A 3 -1.22 16.30 24.89
C TRP A 3 -0.78 17.59 24.18
N LYS A 4 -0.15 17.47 23.00
CA LYS A 4 0.20 18.59 22.13
C LYS A 4 -0.63 18.47 20.85
N ARG A 5 -1.34 19.52 20.48
CA ARG A 5 -1.96 19.63 19.16
C ARG A 5 -0.86 19.90 18.14
N LEU A 6 -0.86 19.16 17.04
CA LEU A 6 0.04 19.42 15.92
C LEU A 6 -0.57 20.53 15.06
N ASP A 7 0.25 21.54 14.76
CA ASP A 7 -0.06 22.60 13.80
C ASP A 7 0.43 22.20 12.40
N ASN A 8 -0.01 22.93 11.36
CA ASN A 8 0.38 22.70 9.96
C ASN A 8 0.02 21.30 9.40
N ILE A 9 -0.98 20.65 9.98
CA ILE A 9 -1.63 19.48 9.37
C ILE A 9 -2.68 19.94 8.35
N PRO A 10 -2.98 19.13 7.32
CA PRO A 10 -3.99 19.47 6.33
C PRO A 10 -5.35 19.70 7.01
N GLU A 11 -5.90 20.91 6.88
CA GLU A 11 -7.20 21.26 7.46
C GLU A 11 -8.32 20.39 6.84
N GLU A 12 -9.32 20.05 7.66
CA GLU A 12 -10.52 19.31 7.23
C GLU A 12 -10.25 17.95 6.57
N SER A 13 -9.11 17.32 6.87
CA SER A 13 -8.77 16.00 6.33
C SER A 13 -8.62 14.93 7.40
N PHE A 14 -9.18 13.75 7.14
CA PHE A 14 -9.03 12.59 8.01
C PHE A 14 -7.68 11.91 7.78
N CYS A 15 -6.90 11.73 8.85
CA CYS A 15 -5.72 10.88 8.83
C CYS A 15 -6.14 9.43 8.57
N ARG A 16 -5.58 8.80 7.55
CA ARG A 16 -5.87 7.41 7.14
C ARG A 16 -4.87 6.43 7.71
N SER A 17 -3.60 6.81 7.76
CA SER A 17 -2.55 5.96 8.31
C SER A 17 -1.41 6.80 8.86
N LEU A 18 -0.76 6.25 9.87
CA LEU A 18 0.43 6.80 10.51
C LEU A 18 1.48 5.69 10.53
N VAL A 19 2.63 5.93 9.92
CA VAL A 19 3.74 4.97 9.91
C VAL A 19 5.01 5.61 10.44
N THR A 20 5.92 4.78 10.94
CA THR A 20 7.27 5.20 11.32
C THR A 20 8.25 4.84 10.22
N PHE A 21 9.16 5.76 9.92
CA PHE A 21 10.26 5.53 9.00
C PHE A 21 11.44 6.42 9.38
N ARG A 22 12.62 5.83 9.59
CA ARG A 22 13.87 6.54 9.93
C ARG A 22 13.74 7.54 11.07
N GLY A 23 13.00 7.14 12.12
CA GLY A 23 12.81 7.97 13.31
C GLY A 23 11.91 9.19 13.09
N ARG A 24 11.06 9.19 12.05
CA ARG A 24 10.00 10.19 11.84
C ARG A 24 8.66 9.52 11.68
N PHE A 25 7.59 10.26 11.97
CA PHE A 25 6.25 9.83 11.63
C PHE A 25 5.86 10.36 10.25
N TYR A 26 5.19 9.53 9.48
CA TYR A 26 4.58 9.90 8.20
C TYR A 26 3.08 9.65 8.31
N ALA A 27 2.31 10.74 8.31
CA ALA A 27 0.86 10.72 8.40
C ALA A 27 0.27 10.93 7.00
N ASN A 28 -0.49 9.96 6.50
CA ASN A 28 -1.20 10.05 5.23
C ASN A 28 -2.65 10.51 5.47
N PHE A 29 -3.11 11.50 4.70
CA PHE A 29 -4.43 12.09 4.84
C PHE A 29 -5.32 11.76 3.63
N LEU A 30 -6.64 11.80 3.85
CA LEU A 30 -7.64 11.65 2.77
C LEU A 30 -7.45 12.68 1.64
N SER A 31 -6.92 13.86 1.96
CA SER A 31 -6.54 14.90 0.99
C SER A 31 -5.38 14.50 0.07
N ARG A 32 -4.75 13.34 0.34
CA ARG A 32 -3.55 12.79 -0.33
C ARG A 32 -2.27 13.55 -0.01
N GLN A 33 -2.33 14.43 0.99
CA GLN A 33 -1.14 15.03 1.57
C GLN A 33 -0.55 14.06 2.58
N ILE A 34 0.77 14.05 2.67
CA ILE A 34 1.53 13.23 3.61
C ILE A 34 2.36 14.19 4.46
N ALA A 35 2.05 14.27 5.75
CA ALA A 35 2.79 15.10 6.69
C ALA A 35 3.92 14.30 7.32
N VAL A 36 5.13 14.86 7.29
CA VAL A 36 6.30 14.32 7.98
C VAL A 36 6.44 15.02 9.31
N ILE A 37 6.35 14.28 10.41
CA ILE A 37 6.36 14.81 11.77
C ILE A 37 7.65 14.33 12.47
N ASP A 38 8.39 15.28 13.02
CA ASP A 38 9.57 14.98 13.84
C ASP A 38 9.14 14.33 15.18
N THR A 39 9.79 13.23 15.56
CA THR A 39 9.39 12.46 16.76
C THR A 39 9.74 13.17 18.06
N TYR A 40 10.69 14.11 18.06
CA TYR A 40 11.17 14.79 19.27
C TYR A 40 10.48 16.14 19.45
N SER A 41 10.44 16.99 18.42
CA SER A 41 9.79 18.30 18.50
C SER A 41 8.27 18.23 18.33
N LEU A 42 7.76 17.14 17.74
CA LEU A 42 6.35 17.00 17.35
C LEU A 42 5.90 18.18 16.49
N GLU A 43 6.71 18.50 15.48
CA GLU A 43 6.43 19.53 14.48
C GLU A 43 6.32 18.89 13.10
N VAL A 44 5.40 19.41 12.28
CA VAL A 44 5.30 19.04 10.87
C VAL A 44 6.43 19.73 10.11
N THR A 45 7.33 18.92 9.57
CA THR A 45 8.55 19.37 8.88
C THR A 45 8.36 19.50 7.36
N LEU A 46 7.42 18.74 6.80
CA LEU A 46 7.22 18.65 5.35
C LEU A 46 5.81 18.16 5.01
N LEU A 47 5.27 18.69 3.91
CA LEU A 47 4.08 18.16 3.24
C LEU A 47 4.48 17.59 1.88
N LEU A 48 4.35 16.28 1.75
CA LEU A 48 4.52 15.55 0.50
C LEU A 48 3.16 15.36 -0.17
N HIS A 49 3.14 15.36 -1.50
CA HIS A 49 1.94 15.10 -2.28
C HIS A 49 2.04 13.74 -2.97
N SER A 50 0.95 12.97 -2.93
CA SER A 50 0.78 11.78 -3.77
C SER A 50 0.85 12.19 -5.25
N PRO A 51 1.63 11.49 -6.10
CA PRO A 51 1.71 11.80 -7.53
C PRO A 51 0.36 11.69 -8.25
N GLN A 52 -0.52 10.79 -7.81
CA GLN A 52 -1.76 10.46 -8.50
C GLN A 52 -3.03 10.86 -7.72
N LYS A 53 -4.16 10.99 -8.43
CA LYS A 53 -5.49 11.24 -7.86
C LYS A 53 -6.18 9.94 -7.40
N SER A 54 -5.47 9.12 -6.64
CA SER A 54 -5.88 7.76 -6.25
C SER A 54 -6.00 7.60 -4.72
N VAL A 55 -6.49 6.44 -4.28
CA VAL A 55 -6.41 6.03 -2.88
C VAL A 55 -4.97 5.59 -2.61
N ASN A 56 -4.34 6.08 -1.55
CA ASN A 56 -2.93 5.81 -1.29
C ASN A 56 -2.68 5.17 0.09
N TYR A 57 -1.63 4.36 0.17
CA TYR A 57 -1.19 3.66 1.37
C TYR A 57 0.32 3.82 1.55
N LEU A 58 0.76 4.09 2.78
CA LEU A 58 2.17 4.15 3.12
C LEU A 58 2.62 2.80 3.68
N VAL A 59 3.67 2.21 3.11
CA VAL A 59 4.17 0.89 3.51
C VAL A 59 5.66 1.00 3.84
N PRO A 60 6.05 0.97 5.12
CA PRO A 60 7.45 0.93 5.50
C PRO A 60 8.03 -0.46 5.24
N SER A 61 9.26 -0.50 4.73
CA SER A 61 10.09 -1.70 4.65
C SER A 61 11.27 -1.54 5.60
N GLY A 62 11.01 -1.76 6.89
CA GLY A 62 11.95 -1.42 7.95
C GLY A 62 12.26 0.08 7.96
N ASN A 63 13.53 0.42 8.16
CA ASN A 63 14.03 1.80 8.05
C ASN A 63 14.76 2.08 6.73
N ASP A 64 14.76 1.11 5.80
CA ASP A 64 15.54 1.20 4.57
C ASP A 64 14.79 2.00 3.51
N GLU A 65 13.53 1.63 3.27
CA GLU A 65 12.67 2.23 2.25
C GLU A 65 11.24 2.47 2.76
N LEU A 66 10.63 3.53 2.25
CA LEU A 66 9.21 3.84 2.43
C LEU A 66 8.52 3.85 1.07
N PHE A 67 7.47 3.04 0.93
CA PHE A 67 6.69 2.95 -0.30
C PHE A 67 5.35 3.68 -0.16
N LEU A 68 4.95 4.33 -1.23
CA LEU A 68 3.62 4.86 -1.46
C LEU A 68 2.93 3.97 -2.50
N VAL A 69 1.88 3.28 -2.08
CA VAL A 69 1.09 2.41 -2.94
C VAL A 69 -0.21 3.11 -3.30
N GLU A 70 -0.44 3.33 -4.59
CA GLU A 70 -1.54 4.11 -5.14
C GLU A 70 -2.52 3.20 -5.91
N LEU A 71 -3.75 3.09 -5.41
CA LEU A 71 -4.86 2.32 -5.99
C LEU A 71 -5.75 3.20 -6.86
N THR A 72 -5.66 2.97 -8.16
CA THR A 72 -6.52 3.62 -9.16
C THR A 72 -7.81 2.84 -9.30
N ILE A 73 -8.92 3.54 -9.03
CA ILE A 73 -10.28 3.06 -9.22
C ILE A 73 -10.83 3.75 -10.47
N PRO A 74 -11.06 3.02 -11.59
CA PRO A 74 -11.62 3.63 -12.78
C PRO A 74 -13.05 4.12 -12.52
N ARG A 75 -13.47 5.17 -13.23
CA ARG A 75 -14.84 5.68 -13.11
C ARG A 75 -15.80 4.59 -13.59
N PRO A 76 -16.74 4.13 -12.74
CA PRO A 76 -17.56 2.99 -13.08
C PRO A 76 -18.55 3.37 -14.18
N VAL A 77 -18.38 2.81 -15.38
CA VAL A 77 -19.45 2.68 -16.36
C VAL A 77 -19.95 1.24 -16.22
N GLY A 78 -21.05 1.04 -15.49
CA GLY A 78 -21.66 -0.29 -15.31
C GLY A 78 -21.30 -1.07 -14.04
N GLY A 79 -20.53 -0.49 -13.11
CA GLY A 79 -20.18 -1.12 -11.84
C GLY A 79 -18.68 -1.13 -11.58
N LEU A 80 -18.28 -1.51 -10.36
CA LEU A 80 -16.88 -1.67 -9.98
C LEU A 80 -16.45 -3.13 -10.18
N HIS A 81 -15.52 -3.37 -11.10
CA HIS A 81 -14.93 -4.68 -11.30
C HIS A 81 -13.48 -4.70 -10.78
N ILE A 82 -13.14 -5.76 -10.02
CA ILE A 82 -11.84 -5.89 -9.33
C ILE A 82 -10.68 -6.01 -10.31
N ASP A 83 -10.90 -6.61 -11.48
CA ASP A 83 -9.95 -6.73 -12.58
C ASP A 83 -9.54 -5.38 -13.19
N GLN A 84 -10.36 -4.35 -13.02
CA GLN A 84 -10.07 -2.99 -13.46
C GLN A 84 -9.23 -2.20 -12.45
N LEU A 85 -9.04 -2.72 -11.24
CA LEU A 85 -8.23 -2.08 -10.21
C LEU A 85 -6.74 -2.23 -10.54
N THR A 86 -6.06 -1.11 -10.60
CA THR A 86 -4.61 -1.06 -10.84
C THR A 86 -3.91 -0.37 -9.68
N LEU A 87 -2.73 -0.87 -9.36
CA LEU A 87 -1.86 -0.34 -8.32
C LEU A 87 -0.56 0.15 -8.96
N ARG A 88 -0.07 1.28 -8.48
CA ARG A 88 1.28 1.77 -8.74
C ARG A 88 2.01 1.97 -7.44
N VAL A 89 3.32 1.80 -7.47
CA VAL A 89 4.16 1.94 -6.30
C VAL A 89 5.24 2.97 -6.57
N SER A 90 5.37 3.91 -5.65
CA SER A 90 6.48 4.85 -5.65
C SER A 90 7.31 4.68 -4.38
N ARG A 91 8.62 4.86 -4.48
CA ARG A 91 9.54 4.90 -3.35
C ARG A 91 9.86 6.34 -2.97
N LEU A 92 9.92 6.62 -1.67
CA LEU A 92 10.36 7.94 -1.18
C LEU A 92 11.85 8.16 -1.46
N GLN A 93 12.17 9.26 -2.14
CA GLN A 93 13.53 9.78 -2.27
C GLN A 93 13.74 10.92 -1.27
N GLU A 94 14.26 10.59 -0.10
CA GLU A 94 14.32 11.48 1.07
C GLU A 94 15.10 12.78 0.83
N LYS A 95 16.22 12.72 0.08
CA LYS A 95 17.04 13.90 -0.25
C LYS A 95 16.30 14.92 -1.11
N ALA A 96 15.46 14.44 -2.01
CA ALA A 96 14.70 15.28 -2.94
C ALA A 96 13.30 15.59 -2.39
N SER A 97 12.87 14.92 -1.32
CA SER A 97 11.49 14.98 -0.83
C SER A 97 10.47 14.68 -1.92
N THR A 98 10.76 13.66 -2.75
CA THR A 98 9.91 13.26 -3.89
C THR A 98 9.61 11.78 -3.89
N TRP A 99 8.56 11.39 -4.61
CA TRP A 99 8.20 10.00 -4.87
C TRP A 99 8.70 9.59 -6.26
N VAL A 100 9.36 8.43 -6.34
CA VAL A 100 9.85 7.86 -7.61
C VAL A 100 9.11 6.56 -7.88
N GLU A 101 8.33 6.51 -8.96
CA GLU A 101 7.61 5.31 -9.39
C GLU A 101 8.61 4.16 -9.66
N ILE A 102 8.28 2.96 -9.21
CA ILE A 102 9.09 1.74 -9.40
C ILE A 102 8.22 0.63 -9.98
N SER A 103 8.85 -0.28 -10.70
CA SER A 103 8.23 -1.47 -11.31
C SER A 103 8.63 -2.78 -10.62
N ASP A 104 9.57 -2.72 -9.68
CA ASP A 104 10.16 -3.89 -9.04
C ASP A 104 10.44 -3.62 -7.56
N LEU A 105 9.86 -4.48 -6.71
CA LEU A 105 10.09 -4.53 -5.26
C LEU A 105 11.17 -5.58 -4.91
N GLY A 106 11.73 -6.27 -5.89
CA GLY A 106 12.62 -7.39 -5.71
C GLY A 106 11.92 -8.54 -4.98
N ASP A 107 12.57 -9.07 -3.95
CA ASP A 107 12.03 -10.18 -3.16
C ASP A 107 10.96 -9.75 -2.14
N ARG A 108 10.60 -8.46 -2.08
CA ARG A 108 9.65 -7.96 -1.09
C ARG A 108 8.21 -8.21 -1.48
N VAL A 109 7.39 -8.41 -0.45
CA VAL A 109 5.92 -8.40 -0.51
C VAL A 109 5.43 -7.24 0.32
N LEU A 110 4.48 -6.45 -0.21
CA LEU A 110 3.83 -5.38 0.53
C LEU A 110 2.47 -5.84 1.04
N PHE A 111 2.24 -5.74 2.34
CA PHE A 111 0.97 -6.07 2.98
C PHE A 111 0.24 -4.79 3.38
N ILE A 112 -0.98 -4.63 2.86
CA ILE A 112 -1.87 -3.51 3.17
C ILE A 112 -3.05 -4.11 3.95
N ASN A 113 -3.04 -3.93 5.28
CA ASN A 113 -4.09 -4.36 6.20
C ASN A 113 -4.79 -3.20 6.95
N GLU A 114 -6.00 -3.44 7.46
CA GLU A 114 -6.79 -2.49 8.28
C GLU A 114 -6.02 -2.11 9.55
N LEU A 115 -5.27 -3.06 10.11
CA LEU A 115 -4.52 -2.90 11.35
C LEU A 115 -3.12 -2.30 11.14
N GLY A 116 -2.70 -2.09 9.89
CA GLY A 116 -1.38 -1.58 9.57
C GLY A 116 -0.84 -2.10 8.25
N HIS A 117 0.17 -1.40 7.75
CA HIS A 117 0.83 -1.72 6.50
C HIS A 117 2.29 -2.09 6.80
N PHE A 118 2.80 -3.13 6.18
CA PHE A 118 4.17 -3.59 6.39
C PHE A 118 4.72 -4.29 5.15
N SER A 119 6.02 -4.54 5.13
CA SER A 119 6.68 -5.36 4.12
C SER A 119 7.50 -6.47 4.76
N CYS A 120 7.63 -7.60 4.08
CA CYS A 120 8.58 -8.66 4.41
C CYS A 120 9.18 -9.27 3.14
N SER A 121 10.24 -10.08 3.29
CA SER A 121 10.74 -10.90 2.18
C SER A 121 9.77 -12.04 1.88
N ALA A 122 9.60 -12.36 0.59
CA ALA A 122 8.83 -13.52 0.16
C ALA A 122 9.45 -14.84 0.68
N LYS A 123 10.75 -14.88 0.97
CA LYS A 123 11.44 -16.04 1.57
C LYS A 123 11.07 -16.27 3.03
N GLU A 124 10.52 -15.27 3.70
CA GLU A 124 9.97 -15.41 5.06
C GLU A 124 8.57 -16.06 5.03
N LEU A 125 7.95 -16.16 3.86
CA LEU A 125 6.65 -16.80 3.69
C LEU A 125 6.81 -18.30 3.36
N PRO A 126 5.82 -19.14 3.69
CA PRO A 126 5.85 -20.54 3.31
C PRO A 126 5.98 -20.69 1.79
N GLN A 127 6.83 -21.61 1.33
CA GLN A 127 7.17 -21.79 -0.08
C GLN A 127 5.94 -21.98 -0.99
N ASP A 128 4.90 -22.63 -0.46
CA ASP A 128 3.66 -22.91 -1.17
C ASP A 128 2.49 -22.03 -0.70
N CYS A 129 2.75 -20.83 -0.18
CA CYS A 129 1.67 -19.91 0.23
C CYS A 129 1.07 -19.12 -0.95
N GLY A 130 1.66 -19.25 -2.15
CA GLY A 130 1.20 -18.58 -3.37
C GLY A 130 1.50 -17.08 -3.44
N VAL A 131 2.31 -16.56 -2.52
CA VAL A 131 2.81 -15.19 -2.55
C VAL A 131 4.29 -15.22 -2.89
N SER A 132 4.71 -14.41 -3.87
CA SER A 132 6.11 -14.32 -4.29
C SER A 132 6.61 -12.89 -4.16
N GLY A 133 7.91 -12.67 -4.35
CA GLY A 133 8.47 -11.33 -4.50
C GLY A 133 7.74 -10.50 -5.57
N ASN A 134 7.91 -9.19 -5.49
CA ASN A 134 7.27 -8.21 -6.35
C ASN A 134 5.73 -8.23 -6.31
N SER A 135 5.15 -8.59 -5.16
CA SER A 135 3.70 -8.70 -4.97
C SER A 135 3.16 -7.70 -3.95
N ILE A 136 1.91 -7.31 -4.13
CA ILE A 136 1.16 -6.50 -3.17
C ILE A 136 -0.06 -7.30 -2.71
N PHE A 137 -0.30 -7.32 -1.41
CA PHE A 137 -1.34 -8.09 -0.79
C PHE A 137 -2.27 -7.17 0.00
N ILE A 138 -3.49 -6.97 -0.52
CA ILE A 138 -4.50 -6.14 0.12
C ILE A 138 -5.52 -7.04 0.78
N THR A 139 -5.63 -6.94 2.10
CA THR A 139 -6.42 -7.87 2.92
C THR A 139 -7.77 -7.29 3.32
N HIS A 140 -7.97 -5.99 3.08
CA HIS A 140 -9.18 -5.23 3.38
C HIS A 140 -9.60 -4.41 2.14
N GLY A 141 -9.56 -5.06 0.98
CA GLY A 141 -9.99 -4.44 -0.28
C GLY A 141 -11.51 -4.23 -0.32
N LEU A 142 -11.96 -3.57 -1.39
CA LEU A 142 -13.38 -3.39 -1.68
C LEU A 142 -14.10 -4.75 -1.64
N GLY A 143 -15.09 -4.89 -0.74
CA GLY A 143 -15.85 -6.13 -0.55
C GLY A 143 -15.28 -7.15 0.45
N LYS A 144 -14.32 -6.78 1.33
CA LYS A 144 -13.65 -7.68 2.32
C LYS A 144 -12.89 -8.85 1.70
N LEU A 145 -12.67 -8.80 0.40
CA LEU A 145 -11.93 -9.81 -0.32
C LEU A 145 -10.42 -9.52 -0.21
N THR A 146 -9.65 -10.59 -0.18
CA THR A 146 -8.20 -10.55 -0.10
C THR A 146 -7.64 -10.80 -1.49
N PHE A 147 -6.80 -9.89 -1.96
CA PHE A 147 -6.31 -9.91 -3.33
C PHE A 147 -4.79 -9.80 -3.36
N ALA A 148 -4.17 -10.72 -4.11
CA ALA A 148 -2.79 -10.59 -4.52
C ALA A 148 -2.74 -9.82 -5.84
N TYR A 149 -1.85 -8.83 -5.90
CA TYR A 149 -1.55 -8.07 -7.09
C TYR A 149 -0.13 -8.37 -7.54
N LYS A 150 0.05 -8.56 -8.85
CA LYS A 150 1.33 -8.83 -9.51
C LYS A 150 1.59 -7.78 -10.57
N TYR A 151 2.86 -7.44 -10.76
CA TYR A 151 3.25 -6.49 -11.80
C TYR A 151 3.13 -7.12 -13.19
N GLY A 152 2.66 -6.35 -14.18
CA GLY A 152 2.67 -6.79 -15.58
C GLY A 152 1.69 -7.90 -15.95
N VAL A 153 0.62 -8.11 -15.16
CA VAL A 153 -0.41 -9.11 -15.50
C VAL A 153 -1.18 -8.67 -16.73
N HIS A 154 -1.32 -9.59 -17.68
CA HIS A 154 -2.12 -9.45 -18.89
C HIS A 154 -3.56 -9.89 -18.63
N THR A 155 -4.57 -9.07 -18.95
CA THR A 155 -5.99 -9.45 -18.79
C THR A 155 -6.57 -10.13 -20.02
N GLY A 156 -5.83 -10.11 -21.13
CA GLY A 156 -6.28 -10.57 -22.45
C GLY A 156 -6.65 -9.42 -23.38
N ASN A 157 -6.74 -8.19 -22.85
CA ASN A 157 -6.90 -6.99 -23.64
C ASN A 157 -5.53 -6.47 -24.12
N ALA A 158 -5.40 -6.21 -25.42
CA ALA A 158 -4.17 -5.70 -26.02
C ALA A 158 -3.84 -4.26 -25.61
N GLU A 159 -4.81 -3.50 -25.11
CA GLU A 159 -4.64 -2.10 -24.66
C GLU A 159 -4.24 -1.98 -23.19
N ASP A 160 -3.97 -3.09 -22.51
CA ASP A 160 -3.60 -3.07 -21.09
C ASP A 160 -2.28 -2.32 -20.84
N ASP A 161 -2.31 -1.31 -19.94
CA ASP A 161 -1.09 -0.72 -19.39
C ASP A 161 -0.34 -1.76 -18.52
N LEU A 162 0.66 -2.43 -19.04
CA LEU A 162 1.41 -3.44 -18.29
C LEU A 162 2.30 -2.84 -17.19
N ASN A 163 2.45 -1.52 -17.11
CA ASN A 163 3.31 -0.85 -16.13
C ASN A 163 2.62 -0.64 -14.78
N CYS A 164 1.86 -1.64 -14.31
CA CYS A 164 1.17 -1.57 -13.03
C CYS A 164 0.97 -2.95 -12.40
N TRP A 165 0.65 -2.95 -11.11
CA TRP A 165 0.20 -4.13 -10.39
C TRP A 165 -1.30 -4.33 -10.61
N ARG A 166 -1.68 -5.52 -11.08
CA ARG A 166 -3.07 -5.93 -11.30
C ARG A 166 -3.41 -7.15 -10.47
N TYR A 167 -4.70 -7.31 -10.21
CA TYR A 167 -5.26 -8.48 -9.57
C TYR A 167 -4.81 -9.77 -10.29
N SER A 168 -4.26 -10.72 -9.53
CA SER A 168 -3.88 -12.03 -10.04
C SER A 168 -4.72 -13.13 -9.39
N ARG A 169 -5.17 -14.08 -10.22
CA ARG A 169 -5.86 -15.31 -9.80
C ARG A 169 -4.93 -16.50 -9.58
N GLU A 170 -3.64 -16.33 -9.88
CA GLU A 170 -2.65 -17.42 -9.87
C GLU A 170 -2.60 -18.14 -8.52
N ASN A 171 -2.81 -17.41 -7.42
CA ASN A 171 -2.79 -17.96 -6.08
C ASN A 171 -3.98 -17.43 -5.28
N ARG A 172 -5.09 -18.16 -5.31
CA ARG A 172 -6.29 -17.83 -4.53
C ARG A 172 -6.01 -18.06 -3.05
N VAL A 173 -5.66 -16.99 -2.35
CA VAL A 173 -5.57 -17.01 -0.89
C VAL A 173 -6.97 -16.93 -0.29
N MET A 174 -7.38 -17.96 0.44
CA MET A 174 -8.64 -17.95 1.20
C MET A 174 -8.42 -17.47 2.62
N ARG A 175 -9.22 -16.49 3.07
CA ARG A 175 -9.28 -16.09 4.49
C ARG A 175 -10.02 -17.19 5.26
N LEU A 176 -9.31 -17.96 6.07
CA LEU A 176 -9.87 -19.10 6.80
C LEU A 176 -10.78 -18.74 7.97
N HIS A 177 -10.64 -17.56 8.57
CA HIS A 177 -11.47 -17.15 9.70
C HIS A 177 -11.60 -15.63 9.75
N THR A 178 -12.80 -15.15 10.09
CA THR A 178 -13.13 -13.72 10.24
C THR A 178 -13.14 -13.28 11.70
N SER A 179 -12.95 -14.21 12.63
CA SER A 179 -13.18 -14.00 14.06
C SER A 179 -12.02 -13.32 14.79
N PHE A 180 -10.80 -13.36 14.24
CA PHE A 180 -9.61 -12.77 14.84
C PHE A 180 -8.58 -12.41 13.76
N SER A 181 -7.64 -11.52 14.10
CA SER A 181 -6.67 -10.83 13.23
C SER A 181 -5.60 -11.70 12.54
N PHE A 182 -5.85 -13.00 12.33
CA PHE A 182 -4.91 -13.89 11.64
C PHE A 182 -5.31 -14.10 10.18
N ILE A 183 -4.34 -13.98 9.29
CA ILE A 183 -4.47 -14.33 7.88
C ILE A 183 -3.70 -15.62 7.67
N ALA A 184 -4.43 -16.69 7.41
CA ALA A 184 -3.83 -17.95 6.98
C ALA A 184 -3.78 -17.97 5.46
N LEU A 185 -2.58 -18.13 4.90
CA LEU A 185 -2.40 -18.31 3.47
C LEU A 185 -2.50 -19.81 3.17
N MET A 186 -3.58 -20.26 2.52
CA MET A 186 -3.67 -21.62 1.99
C MET A 186 -3.85 -21.59 0.47
N VAL A 187 -3.16 -22.49 -0.22
CA VAL A 187 -3.38 -22.78 -1.63
C VAL A 187 -4.53 -23.79 -1.75
N GLY A 188 -5.59 -23.42 -2.47
CA GLY A 188 -6.60 -24.39 -2.88
C GLY A 188 -5.98 -25.39 -3.86
N ARG A 189 -6.03 -26.67 -3.52
CA ARG A 189 -5.72 -27.77 -4.45
C ARG A 189 -6.77 -27.85 -5.56
#